data_AF-A0A0F8YGH1-F1
#
_entry.id   AF-A0A0F8YGH1-F1
#
_cell.length_a   1.000
_cell.length_b   1.000
_cell.length_c   1.000
_cell.angle_alpha   90.00
_cell.angle_beta   90.00
_cell.angle_gamma   90.00
#
_symmetry.space_group_name_H-M   'P 1'
#
loop_
_entity.id
_entity.type
_entity.pdbx_description
1 polymer ?
#
loop_
_entity_poly.entity_id
_entity_poly.type
_entity_poly.pdbx_seq_one_letter_code
_entity_poly.pdbx_strand_id
1 'polypeptide(L)' 'TIIRPLIYVSEKDIITFAKQNEILKTFCKCPMGQKSKRNDVKKIILNIENNFPNIKSNLSKASFLYGSKKALLGK' A
#
# COMPACT_ATOMS: atom_id res chain seq x y z
N THR A 1 20.39 -7.46 -0.41
CA THR A 1 19.02 -7.99 -0.48
C THR A 1 18.07 -7.09 0.31
N ILE A 2 16.99 -6.61 -0.31
CA ILE A 2 15.98 -5.79 0.38
C ILE A 2 14.84 -6.71 0.84
N ILE A 3 14.51 -6.69 2.14
CA ILE A 3 13.36 -7.42 2.71
C ILE A 3 12.20 -6.46 2.96
N ARG A 4 10.95 -6.93 2.77
CA ARG A 4 9.72 -6.17 3.02
C ARG A 4 8.83 -6.91 4.04
N PRO A 5 9.11 -6.80 5.34
CA PRO A 5 8.43 -7.61 6.37
C PRO A 5 6.90 -7.38 6.42
N LEU A 6 6.45 -6.16 6.11
CA LEU A 6 5.04 -5.76 6.24
C LEU A 6 4.26 -5.82 4.92
N ILE A 7 4.76 -6.53 3.90
CA ILE A 7 4.18 -6.50 2.55
C ILE A 7 2.75 -7.05 2.47
N TYR A 8 2.36 -7.93 3.40
CA TYR A 8 1.04 -8.55 3.45
C TYR A 8 0.08 -7.85 4.44
N VAL A 9 0.55 -6.83 5.16
CA VAL A 9 -0.23 -6.16 6.20
C VAL A 9 -0.86 -4.89 5.63
N SER A 10 -2.14 -4.63 5.94
CA SER A 10 -2.80 -3.42 5.49
C SER A 10 -2.32 -2.19 6.27
N GLU A 11 -2.35 -1.02 5.64
CA GLU A 11 -2.00 0.26 6.30
C GLU A 11 -2.88 0.53 7.53
N LYS A 12 -4.16 0.13 7.47
CA LYS A 12 -5.12 0.29 8.58
C LYS A 12 -4.71 -0.53 9.80
N ASP A 13 -4.23 -1.76 9.59
CA ASP A 13 -3.82 -2.64 10.68
C ASP A 13 -2.53 -2.13 11.32
N ILE A 14 -1.58 -1.64 10.51
CA ILE A 14 -0.34 -1.01 10.99
C ILE A 14 -0.66 0.19 11.88
N ILE A 15 -1.59 1.06 11.45
CA ILE A 15 -2.00 2.24 12.23
C ILE A 15 -2.71 1.83 13.52
N THR A 16 -3.60 0.84 13.46
CA THR A 16 -4.33 0.33 14.64
C THR A 16 -3.36 -0.24 15.66
N PHE A 17 -2.44 -1.10 15.22
CA PHE A 17 -1.38 -1.67 16.06
C PHE A 17 -0.50 -0.57 16.66
N ALA A 18 -0.09 0.41 15.86
CA ALA A 18 0.76 1.50 16.34
C ALA A 18 0.08 2.37 17.40
N LYS A 19 -1.23 2.58 17.29
CA LYS A 19 -2.04 3.29 18.30
C LYS A 19 -2.15 2.49 19.59
N GLN A 20 -2.46 1.20 19.49
CA GLN A 20 -2.62 0.31 20.65
C GLN A 20 -1.33 0.16 21.46
N ASN A 21 -0.18 0.22 20.80
CA ASN A 21 1.12 0.10 21.44
C ASN A 21 1.80 1.45 21.72
N GLU A 22 1.10 2.57 21.54
CA GLU A 22 1.62 3.93 21.80
C GLU A 22 2.89 4.29 20.99
N ILE A 23 3.12 3.63 19.86
CA ILE A 23 4.29 3.85 18.98
C ILE A 23 3.98 4.70 17.74
N LEU A 24 2.80 5.32 17.69
CA LEU A 24 2.41 6.15 16.55
C LEU A 24 3.29 7.41 16.47
N LYS A 25 4.26 7.40 15.55
CA LYS A 25 5.16 8.53 15.32
C LYS A 25 4.50 9.65 14.50
N THR A 26 4.97 10.88 14.72
CA THR A 26 4.59 12.08 13.96
C THR A 26 4.77 11.88 12.45
N PHE A 27 3.80 12.34 11.67
CA PHE A 27 3.82 12.25 10.21
C PHE A 27 5.03 12.97 9.59
N CYS A 28 5.50 12.45 8.45
CA CYS A 28 6.56 13.07 7.67
C CYS A 28 6.18 14.51 7.27
N LYS A 29 7.00 15.50 7.65
CA LYS A 29 6.77 16.93 7.39
C LYS A 29 7.18 17.38 5.97
N CYS A 30 7.44 16.45 5.05
CA CYS A 30 7.87 16.80 3.69
C CYS A 30 6.71 17.46 2.92
N PRO A 31 6.86 18.71 2.44
CA PRO A 31 5.79 19.42 1.74
C PRO A 31 5.38 18.72 0.44
N MET A 32 6.35 18.12 -0.26
CA MET A 32 6.12 17.37 -1.50
C MET A 32 5.45 16.01 -1.27
N GLY A 33 5.55 15.44 -0.07
CA GLY A 33 4.85 14.20 0.28
C GLY A 33 3.33 14.39 0.23
N GLN A 34 2.85 15.57 0.59
CA GLN A 34 1.42 15.90 0.63
C GLN A 34 0.81 16.08 -0.77
N LYS A 35 1.57 16.67 -1.71
CA LYS A 35 1.18 16.89 -3.11
C LYS A 35 2.08 16.08 -4.04
N SER A 36 1.77 14.80 -4.17
CA SER A 36 2.48 13.88 -5.07
C SER A 36 1.53 13.05 -5.92
N LYS A 37 1.99 12.59 -7.08
CA LYS A 37 1.25 11.65 -7.92
C LYS A 37 0.89 10.36 -7.18
N ARG A 38 1.73 9.93 -6.22
CA ARG A 38 1.41 8.80 -5.34
C ARG A 38 0.16 9.05 -4.51
N ASN A 39 -0.03 10.27 -4.00
CA ASN A 39 -1.23 10.64 -3.25
C ASN A 39 -2.47 10.69 -4.16
N ASP A 40 -2.32 11.18 -5.39
CA ASP A 40 -3.42 11.19 -6.38
C ASP A 40 -3.90 9.76 -6.69
N VAL A 41 -2.98 8.82 -6.92
CA VAL A 41 -3.33 7.41 -7.12
C VAL A 41 -4.02 6.81 -5.89
N LYS A 42 -3.57 7.15 -4.67
CA LYS A 42 -4.24 6.71 -3.43
C LYS A 42 -5.70 7.17 -3.38
N LYS A 43 -6.00 8.40 -3.79
CA LYS A 43 -7.37 8.93 -3.88
C LYS A 43 -8.20 8.23 -4.97
N ILE A 44 -7.61 7.96 -6.13
CA ILE A 44 -8.29 7.23 -7.22
C ILE A 44 -8.70 5.84 -6.75
N ILE A 45 -7.79 5.09 -6.11
CA ILE A 45 -8.09 3.74 -5.59
C ILE A 45 -9.21 3.81 -4.54
N LEU A 46 -9.19 4.81 -3.65
CA LEU A 46 -10.25 5.02 -2.67
C LEU A 46 -11.62 5.28 -3.33
N ASN A 47 -11.64 6.07 -4.41
CA ASN A 47 -12.88 6.32 -5.15
C ASN A 47 -13.41 5.05 -5.84
N ILE A 48 -12.53 4.20 -6.37
CA ILE A 48 -12.92 2.93 -7.00
C ILE A 48 -13.46 1.94 -5.96
N GLU A 49 -12.91 1.97 -4.74
CA GLU A 49 -13.33 1.09 -3.63
C GLU A 49 -14.81 1.24 -3.27
N ASN A 50 -15.41 2.43 -3.51
CA ASN A 50 -16.85 2.66 -3.34
C ASN A 50 -17.71 1.75 -4.23
N ASN A 51 -17.24 1.45 -5.43
CA ASN A 51 -17.93 0.57 -6.38
C ASN A 51 -17.44 -0.89 -6.28
N PHE A 52 -16.19 -1.09 -5.83
CA PHE A 52 -15.53 -2.39 -5.76
C PHE A 52 -14.84 -2.57 -4.40
N PRO A 53 -15.52 -3.14 -3.39
CA PRO A 53 -15.04 -3.15 -2.00
C PRO A 53 -13.71 -3.88 -1.80
N ASN A 54 -13.36 -4.81 -2.68
CA ASN A 54 -12.15 -5.64 -2.58
C ASN A 54 -11.03 -5.22 -3.54
N ILE A 55 -11.09 -4.03 -4.13
CA ILE A 55 -10.15 -3.60 -5.19
C ILE A 55 -8.68 -3.63 -4.75
N LYS A 56 -8.37 -3.22 -3.51
CA LYS A 56 -6.99 -3.19 -2.98
C LYS A 56 -6.39 -4.60 -2.90
N SER A 57 -7.14 -5.55 -2.35
CA SER A 57 -6.73 -6.96 -2.25
C SER A 57 -6.55 -7.60 -3.62
N ASN A 58 -7.49 -7.32 -4.54
CA ASN A 58 -7.42 -7.82 -5.91
C ASN A 58 -6.20 -7.27 -6.66
N LEU A 59 -5.92 -5.97 -6.54
CA LEU A 59 -4.76 -5.33 -7.16
C LEU A 59 -3.45 -5.86 -6.57
N SER A 60 -3.38 -6.06 -5.26
CA SER A 60 -2.24 -6.66 -4.58
C SER A 60 -1.97 -8.08 -5.09
N LYS A 61 -2.99 -8.92 -5.13
CA LYS A 61 -2.90 -10.29 -5.67
C LYS A 61 -2.45 -10.30 -7.13
N ALA A 62 -3.06 -9.47 -7.98
CA ALA A 62 -2.68 -9.34 -9.38
C ALA A 62 -1.23 -8.89 -9.55
N SER A 63 -0.77 -7.95 -8.70
CA SER A 63 0.61 -7.46 -8.71
C SER A 63 1.62 -8.55 -8.36
N PHE A 64 1.31 -9.39 -7.35
CA PHE A 64 2.17 -10.52 -7.00
C PHE A 64 2.19 -11.57 -8.10
N LEU A 65 1.03 -11.95 -8.64
CA LEU A 65 0.95 -12.94 -9.73
C LEU A 65 1.72 -12.47 -10.97
N TYR A 66 1.50 -11.22 -11.39
CA TYR A 66 2.20 -10.64 -12.54
C TYR A 66 3.70 -10.49 -12.27
N GLY A 67 4.08 -9.98 -11.08
CA GLY A 67 5.47 -9.83 -10.69
C GLY A 67 6.22 -11.16 -10.66
N SER A 68 5.64 -12.20 -10.07
CA SER A 68 6.20 -13.55 -10.06
C SER A 68 6.29 -14.12 -11.48
N LYS A 69 5.24 -14.00 -12.30
CA LYS A 69 5.28 -14.46 -13.69
C LYS A 69 6.36 -13.75 -14.50
N LYS A 70 6.50 -12.42 -14.35
CA LYS A 70 7.55 -11.64 -15.02
C LYS A 70 8.94 -12.07 -14.56
N ALA A 71 9.13 -12.26 -13.25
CA ALA A 71 10.41 -12.73 -12.70
C ALA A 71 10.81 -14.11 -13.26
N LEU A 72 9.84 -15.02 -13.43
CA LEU A 72 10.07 -16.34 -14.03
C LEU A 72 10.40 -16.28 -15.54
N LEU A 73 9.87 -15.29 -16.26
CA LEU A 73 10.05 -15.14 -17.71
C LEU A 73 11.39 -14.52 -18.11
N GLY A 74 12.21 -14.04 -17.16
CA GLY A 74 13.58 -13.58 -17.41
C GLY A 74 13.74 -12.44 -18.42
N LYS A 75 12.66 -11.73 -18.76
CA LYS A 75 12.63 -10.56 -19.66
C LYS A 75 12.32 -9.27 -18.90
#